data_AF-A0A955RII3-F1
#
_entry.id   AF-A0A955RII3-F1
#
_cell.length_a   1.000
_cell.length_b   1.000
_cell.length_c   1.000
_cell.angle_alpha   90.00
_cell.angle_beta   90.00
_cell.angle_gamma   90.00
#
_symmetry.space_group_name_H-M   'P 1'
#
loop_
_entity.id
_entity.type
_entity.pdbx_description
1 polymer ?
#
loop_
_entity_poly.entity_id
_entity_poly.type
_entity_poly.pdbx_seq_one_letter_code
_entity_poly.pdbx_strand_id
1 'polypeptide(L)'
;MRKNLYKYFFGLLVIFSIFHIIRDLQQTFGFSSFATQVVTLKRNWCGAYCDFITYPFEFMILIGSVVQLKYGWNKKLACIIASILIVWLAMFLYDYFIFNT
;
A
#
# COMPACT_ATOMS: atom_id res chain seq x y z
N MET A 1 -3.70 -14.47 -24.92
CA MET A 1 -4.18 -14.22 -23.54
C MET A 1 -3.44 -13.13 -22.73
N ARG A 2 -2.51 -12.34 -23.30
CA ARG A 2 -1.74 -11.31 -22.54
C ARG A 2 -2.43 -9.95 -22.31
N LYS A 3 -3.57 -9.67 -22.95
CA LYS A 3 -4.08 -8.29 -23.10
C LYS A 3 -4.73 -7.68 -21.84
N ASN A 4 -4.96 -8.45 -20.76
CA ASN A 4 -5.63 -7.93 -19.56
C ASN A 4 -4.87 -8.15 -18.23
N LEU A 5 -3.65 -8.72 -18.26
CA LEU A 5 -2.92 -9.02 -17.01
C LEU A 5 -2.64 -7.76 -16.17
N TYR A 6 -2.32 -6.64 -16.83
CA TYR A 6 -2.08 -5.38 -16.14
C TYR A 6 -3.31 -4.83 -15.43
N LYS A 7 -4.52 -5.11 -15.94
CA LYS A 7 -5.76 -4.69 -15.30
C LYS A 7 -5.99 -5.44 -13.99
N TYR A 8 -5.66 -6.73 -13.94
CA TYR A 8 -5.70 -7.50 -12.70
C TYR A 8 -4.65 -6.99 -11.71
N PHE A 9 -3.42 -6.74 -12.17
CA PHE A 9 -2.36 -6.19 -11.31
C PHE A 9 -2.76 -4.85 -10.68
N PHE A 10 -3.16 -3.86 -11.49
CA PHE A 10 -3.59 -2.56 -10.95
C PHE A 10 -4.91 -2.65 -10.19
N GLY A 11 -5.82 -3.54 -10.57
CA GLY A 11 -7.04 -3.82 -9.80
C GLY A 11 -6.74 -4.31 -8.40
N LEU A 12 -5.79 -5.23 -8.26
CA LEU A 12 -5.28 -5.69 -6.97
C LEU A 12 -4.61 -4.55 -6.19
N LEU A 13 -3.81 -3.69 -6.84
CA LEU A 13 -3.20 -2.53 -6.18
C LEU A 13 -4.23 -1.52 -5.66
N VAL A 14 -5.34 -1.33 -6.36
CA VAL A 14 -6.45 -0.49 -5.87
C VAL A 14 -7.06 -1.09 -4.61
N ILE A 15 -7.43 -2.38 -4.63
CA ILE A 15 -8.02 -3.07 -3.48
C ILE A 15 -7.05 -3.05 -2.29
N PHE A 16 -5.78 -3.37 -2.54
CA PHE A 16 -4.70 -3.31 -1.57
C PHE A 16 -4.60 -1.93 -0.93
N SER A 17 -4.50 -0.85 -1.73
CA SER A 17 -4.35 0.51 -1.21
C SER A 17 -5.58 0.96 -0.42
N ILE A 18 -6.79 0.63 -0.88
CA ILE A 18 -8.03 0.95 -0.14
C ILE A 18 -8.05 0.26 1.22
N PHE A 19 -7.75 -1.05 1.25
CA PHE A 19 -7.71 -1.81 2.48
C PHE A 19 -6.72 -1.21 3.48
N HIS A 20 -5.51 -0.88 3.00
CA HIS A 20 -4.45 -0.29 3.82
C HIS A 20 -4.83 1.10 4.36
N ILE A 21 -5.36 1.99 3.52
CA ILE A 21 -5.80 3.33 3.94
C ILE A 21 -6.90 3.22 5.00
N ILE A 22 -7.90 2.36 4.80
CA ILE A 22 -8.99 2.16 5.76
C ILE A 22 -8.42 1.66 7.09
N ARG A 23 -7.55 0.65 7.06
CA ARG A 23 -6.92 0.10 8.26
C ARG A 23 -6.11 1.18 8.99
N ASP A 24 -5.27 1.93 8.29
CA ASP A 24 -4.41 2.95 8.89
C ASP A 24 -5.23 4.12 9.45
N LEU A 25 -6.35 4.49 8.80
CA LEU A 25 -7.31 5.46 9.35
C LEU A 25 -7.95 4.92 10.64
N GLN A 26 -8.41 3.66 10.65
CA GLN A 26 -8.96 3.04 11.85
C GLN A 26 -7.95 3.06 13.01
N GLN A 27 -6.68 2.76 12.74
CA GLN A 27 -5.59 2.84 13.72
C GLN A 27 -5.39 4.26 14.24
N THR A 28 -5.30 5.23 13.34
CA THR A 28 -5.11 6.65 13.68
C THR A 28 -6.25 7.21 14.53
N PHE A 29 -7.50 6.80 14.26
CA PHE A 29 -8.67 7.21 15.04
C PHE A 29 -8.93 6.36 16.29
N GLY A 30 -8.10 5.36 16.58
CA GLY A 30 -8.24 4.49 17.75
C GLY A 30 -9.39 3.47 17.67
N PHE A 31 -9.91 3.19 16.47
CA PHE A 31 -10.92 2.15 16.27
C PHE A 31 -10.28 0.76 16.24
N SER A 32 -10.82 -0.16 17.04
CA SER A 32 -10.47 -1.58 16.97
C SER A 32 -11.40 -2.33 16.02
N SER A 33 -10.85 -2.87 14.94
CA SER A 33 -11.46 -3.82 14.01
C SER A 33 -10.59 -5.07 13.85
N PHE A 34 -11.15 -6.15 13.29
CA PHE A 34 -10.38 -7.35 12.91
C PHE A 34 -9.15 -6.99 12.06
N ALA A 35 -9.31 -6.05 11.11
CA ALA A 35 -8.22 -5.58 10.27
C ALA A 35 -7.10 -4.91 11.08
N THR A 36 -7.44 -4.10 12.07
CA THR A 36 -6.48 -3.44 12.99
C THR A 36 -5.96 -4.35 14.11
N GLN A 37 -6.44 -5.59 14.23
CA GLN A 37 -5.94 -6.53 15.25
C GLN A 37 -5.07 -7.62 14.63
N VAL A 38 -5.42 -8.09 13.42
CA VAL A 38 -4.72 -9.19 12.74
C VAL A 38 -3.61 -8.71 11.82
N VAL A 39 -3.78 -7.55 11.18
CA VAL A 39 -2.84 -7.03 10.16
C VAL A 39 -1.98 -5.89 10.71
N THR A 40 -1.97 -5.73 12.03
CA THR A 40 -1.17 -4.73 12.73
C THR A 40 0.12 -5.37 13.19
N LEU A 41 1.16 -5.21 12.38
CA LEU A 41 2.52 -5.34 12.89
C LEU A 41 2.85 -4.11 13.73
N LYS A 42 3.50 -4.31 14.88
CA LYS A 42 4.09 -3.22 15.64
C LYS A 42 5.20 -2.61 14.78
N ARG A 43 4.91 -1.47 14.17
CA ARG A 43 5.84 -0.74 13.33
C ARG A 43 6.85 0.00 14.22
N ASN A 44 7.98 -0.62 14.49
CA ASN A 44 8.97 -0.10 15.44
C ASN A 44 9.87 0.97 14.82
N TRP A 45 10.08 0.93 13.49
CA TRP A 45 10.96 1.89 12.80
C TRP A 45 10.45 3.34 12.77
N CYS A 46 9.13 3.55 12.80
CA CYS A 46 8.51 4.88 12.76
C CYS A 46 7.58 5.18 13.96
N GLY A 47 7.32 4.20 14.82
CA GLY A 47 6.52 4.36 16.04
C GLY A 47 5.13 4.95 15.77
N ALA A 48 4.75 5.99 16.50
CA ALA A 48 3.44 6.63 16.39
C ALA A 48 3.21 7.37 15.06
N TYR A 49 4.26 7.61 14.26
CA TYR A 49 4.16 8.37 13.02
C TYR A 49 3.97 7.52 11.77
N CYS A 50 3.96 6.19 11.92
CA CYS A 50 3.96 5.29 10.78
C CYS A 50 2.77 5.47 9.84
N ASP A 51 1.57 5.62 10.40
CA ASP A 51 0.35 5.75 9.60
C ASP A 51 0.40 7.03 8.75
N PHE A 52 0.97 8.11 9.29
CA PHE A 52 1.17 9.38 8.56
C PHE A 52 2.23 9.26 7.45
N ILE A 53 3.29 8.50 7.68
CA ILE A 53 4.38 8.33 6.70
C ILE A 53 3.99 7.38 5.57
N THR A 54 3.12 6.39 5.83
CA THR A 54 2.67 5.44 4.80
C THR A 54 1.56 5.98 3.92
N TYR A 55 0.73 6.90 4.41
CA TYR A 55 -0.37 7.48 3.62
C TYR A 55 0.05 8.02 2.25
N PRO A 56 1.10 8.84 2.09
CA PRO A 56 1.49 9.35 0.77
C PRO A 56 1.75 8.22 -0.24
N PHE A 57 2.40 7.14 0.19
CA PHE A 57 2.70 5.99 -0.67
C PHE A 57 1.41 5.29 -1.10
N GLU A 58 0.50 5.05 -0.16
CA GLU A 58 -0.78 4.38 -0.41
C GLU A 58 -1.68 5.20 -1.33
N PHE A 59 -1.77 6.52 -1.13
CA PHE A 59 -2.51 7.42 -2.02
C PHE A 59 -1.90 7.48 -3.42
N MET A 60 -0.58 7.52 -3.55
CA MET A 60 0.08 7.51 -4.87
C MET A 60 -0.16 6.18 -5.61
N ILE A 61 -0.08 5.04 -4.91
CA ILE A 61 -0.38 3.73 -5.50
C ILE A 61 -1.85 3.67 -5.91
N LEU A 62 -2.77 4.13 -5.07
CA LEU A 62 -4.22 4.15 -5.36
C LEU A 62 -4.52 5.00 -6.59
N ILE A 63 -4.16 6.28 -6.57
CA ILE A 63 -4.45 7.23 -7.65
C ILE A 63 -3.79 6.76 -8.95
N GLY A 64 -2.51 6.37 -8.88
CA GLY A 64 -1.79 5.87 -10.05
C GLY A 64 -2.44 4.63 -10.66
N SER A 65 -2.88 3.69 -9.82
CA SER A 65 -3.54 2.46 -10.27
C SER A 65 -4.92 2.73 -10.88
N VAL A 66 -5.71 3.62 -10.28
CA VAL A 66 -7.01 4.06 -10.85
C VAL A 66 -6.80 4.74 -12.21
N VAL A 67 -5.80 5.61 -12.33
CA VAL A 67 -5.47 6.27 -13.61
C VAL A 67 -5.09 5.25 -14.68
N GLN A 68 -4.28 4.24 -14.35
CA GLN A 68 -3.93 3.14 -15.27
C GLN A 68 -5.14 2.33 -15.73
N LEU A 69 -6.08 2.07 -14.83
CA LEU A 69 -7.30 1.34 -15.15
C LEU A 69 -8.26 2.16 -16.01
N LYS A 70 -8.39 3.47 -15.73
CA LYS A 70 -9.32 4.38 -16.41
C LYS A 70 -8.83 4.83 -17.78
N TYR A 71 -7.57 5.24 -17.88
CA TYR A 71 -7.00 5.84 -19.09
C TYR A 71 -6.15 4.88 -19.92
N GLY A 72 -5.95 3.65 -19.44
CA GLY A 72 -5.17 2.63 -20.11
C GLY A 72 -3.69 2.63 -19.74
N TRP A 73 -2.94 1.72 -20.36
CA TRP A 73 -1.57 1.42 -19.96
C TRP A 73 -0.57 2.54 -20.31
N ASN A 74 -0.01 3.17 -19.28
CA ASN A 74 1.09 4.13 -19.38
C ASN A 74 2.37 3.54 -18.75
N LYS A 75 3.40 3.24 -19.55
CA LYS A 75 4.64 2.61 -19.05
C LYS A 75 5.35 3.44 -17.98
N LYS A 76 5.43 4.77 -18.15
CA LYS A 76 6.14 5.65 -17.21
C LYS A 76 5.46 5.65 -15.84
N LEU A 77 4.13 5.83 -15.84
CA LEU A 77 3.35 5.80 -14.61
C LEU A 77 3.41 4.41 -13.96
N ALA A 78 3.36 3.33 -14.74
CA ALA A 78 3.48 1.96 -14.22
C ALA A 78 4.82 1.74 -13.51
N CYS A 79 5.93 2.19 -14.10
CA CYS A 79 7.25 2.13 -13.48
C CYS A 79 7.33 2.94 -12.18
N ILE A 80 6.73 4.14 -12.14
CA ILE A 80 6.66 4.96 -10.93
C ILE A 80 5.90 4.22 -9.83
N ILE A 81 4.69 3.73 -10.11
CA ILE A 81 3.87 2.98 -9.13
C ILE A 81 4.61 1.73 -8.64
N ALA A 82 5.25 0.98 -9.54
CA ALA A 82 6.02 -0.20 -9.16
C ALA A 82 7.21 0.16 -8.25
N SER A 83 7.90 1.27 -8.53
CA SER A 83 9.01 1.74 -7.69
C SER A 83 8.53 2.14 -6.30
N ILE A 84 7.40 2.85 -6.21
CA ILE A 84 6.76 3.23 -4.95
C ILE A 84 6.37 1.98 -4.16
N LEU A 85 5.77 0.99 -4.82
CA LEU A 85 5.40 -0.29 -4.19
C LEU A 85 6.64 -1.05 -3.66
N ILE A 86 7.75 -1.04 -4.40
CA ILE A 86 9.00 -1.68 -3.96
C ILE A 86 9.55 -0.98 -2.70
N VAL A 87 9.56 0.37 -2.68
CA VAL A 87 9.99 1.13 -1.50
C VAL A 87 9.08 0.86 -0.31
N TRP A 88 7.76 0.85 -0.54
CA TRP A 88 6.77 0.50 0.49
C TRP A 88 7.02 -0.90 1.06
N LEU A 89 7.23 -1.90 0.20
CA LEU A 89 7.51 -3.27 0.61
C LEU A 89 8.84 -3.38 1.36
N ALA A 90 9.88 -2.67 0.93
CA ALA A 90 11.17 -2.65 1.61
C ALA A 90 11.06 -2.09 3.03
N MET A 91 10.29 -0.99 3.24
CA MET A 91 10.04 -0.45 4.57
C MET A 91 9.31 -1.46 5.46
N PHE A 92 8.32 -2.16 4.92
CA PHE A 92 7.57 -3.19 5.65
C PHE A 92 8.44 -4.40 6.00
N LEU A 93 9.24 -4.90 5.06
CA LEU A 93 10.13 -6.03 5.29
C LEU A 93 11.26 -5.71 6.26
N TYR A 94 11.80 -4.49 6.21
CA TYR A 94 12.80 -4.02 7.17
C TYR A 94 12.28 -4.14 8.61
N ASP A 95 11.04 -3.69 8.85
CA ASP A 95 10.43 -3.81 10.17
C ASP A 95 10.23 -5.28 10.60
N TYR A 96 9.75 -6.12 9.67
CA TYR A 96 9.53 -7.54 9.93
C TYR A 96 10.83 -8.31 10.25
N PHE A 97 11.91 -8.06 9.51
CA PHE A 97 13.16 -8.79 9.70
C PHE A 97 14.03 -8.27 10.84
N ILE A 98 13.91 -7.00 11.23
CA ILE A 98 14.77 -6.43 12.28
C ILE A 98 14.16 -6.58 13.67
N PHE A 99 12.83 -6.53 13.79
CA PHE A 99 12.17 -6.48 15.10
C PHE A 99 11.36 -7.72 15.47
N ASN A 100 11.21 -8.68 14.55
CA ASN A 100 10.46 -9.92 14.76
C ASN A 100 11.33 -11.20 14.67
N THR A 101 12.66 -11.03 14.57
CA THR A 101 13.67 -12.09 14.76
C THR A 101 14.37 -11.90 16.10
#